data_AF-A0A8S4QVH9-F1
#
_entry.id   AF-A0A8S4QVH9-F1
#
_cell.length_a   1.000
_cell.length_b   1.000
_cell.length_c   1.000
_cell.angle_alpha   90.00
_cell.angle_beta   90.00
_cell.angle_gamma   90.00
#
_symmetry.space_group_name_H-M   'P 1'
#
loop_
_entity.id
_entity.type
_entity.pdbx_description
1 polymer ?
#
loop_
_entity_poly.entity_id
_entity_poly.type
_entity_poly.pdbx_seq_one_letter_code
_entity_poly.pdbx_strand_id
1 'polypeptide(L)'
;SVTLWEARPRPSNSAQYYQFTEFAMSLNELERDMKGQLCPTDSRLRPDIRLLEQGDIDGAAAEKTRLEEKQRSARKLFKKSVDGFQPRWFSQGTNPYTKLEDWLYNGGYWDRNYEHLKDIDIF
;
A
#
# COMPACT_ATOMS: atom_id res chain seq x y z
N SER A 1 15.63 -33.14 18.59
CA SER A 1 15.55 -31.90 17.80
C SER A 1 14.82 -30.84 18.64
N VAL A 2 15.12 -29.56 18.46
CA VAL A 2 14.43 -28.44 19.15
C VAL A 2 13.66 -27.64 18.11
N THR A 3 12.39 -27.35 18.39
CA THR A 3 11.55 -26.50 17.52
C THR A 3 12.04 -25.06 17.59
N LEU A 4 12.41 -24.48 16.45
CA LEU A 4 12.86 -23.08 16.35
C LEU A 4 11.71 -22.11 16.05
N TRP A 5 10.72 -22.57 15.28
CA TRP A 5 9.56 -21.79 14.88
C TRP A 5 8.42 -22.73 14.49
N GLU A 6 7.19 -22.29 14.76
CA GLU A 6 5.97 -22.97 14.34
C GLU A 6 4.98 -21.93 13.82
N ALA A 7 4.24 -22.30 12.76
CA ALA A 7 3.21 -21.44 12.20
C ALA A 7 1.99 -21.38 13.12
N ARG A 8 1.40 -20.19 13.27
CA ARG A 8 0.09 -20.10 13.93
C ARG A 8 -0.97 -20.82 13.08
N PRO A 9 -1.84 -21.65 13.70
CA PRO A 9 -2.98 -22.22 13.01
C PRO A 9 -3.86 -21.13 12.40
N ARG A 10 -4.47 -21.42 11.24
CA ARG A 10 -5.43 -20.48 10.63
C ARG A 10 -6.74 -20.47 11.42
N PRO A 11 -7.45 -19.33 11.44
CA PRO A 11 -8.74 -19.25 12.10
C PRO A 11 -9.76 -20.14 11.37
N SER A 12 -10.78 -20.61 12.09
CA SER A 12 -11.77 -21.56 11.55
C SER A 12 -12.55 -21.01 10.34
N ASN A 13 -12.73 -19.69 10.27
CA ASN A 13 -13.41 -18.99 9.18
C ASN A 13 -12.48 -18.65 7.99
N SER A 14 -11.19 -18.98 8.04
CA SER A 14 -10.20 -18.69 6.99
C SER A 14 -10.70 -19.03 5.58
N ALA A 15 -11.37 -20.18 5.41
CA ALA A 15 -11.88 -20.60 4.10
C ALA A 15 -12.92 -19.66 3.48
N GLN A 16 -13.63 -18.88 4.30
CA GLN A 16 -14.62 -17.88 3.85
C GLN A 16 -13.97 -16.55 3.49
N TYR A 17 -12.75 -16.30 3.99
CA TYR A 17 -12.02 -15.04 3.85
C TYR A 17 -10.68 -15.27 3.15
N TYR A 18 -10.75 -15.78 1.92
CA TYR A 18 -9.58 -15.94 1.03
C TYR A 18 -8.41 -16.74 1.62
N GLN A 19 -8.69 -17.63 2.56
CA GLN A 19 -7.70 -18.44 3.27
C GLN A 19 -6.68 -17.62 4.09
N PHE A 20 -7.08 -16.43 4.56
CA PHE A 20 -6.22 -15.54 5.32
C PHE A 20 -5.87 -16.07 6.72
N THR A 21 -4.66 -15.73 7.16
CA THR A 21 -4.26 -15.82 8.57
C THR A 21 -4.86 -14.66 9.35
N GLU A 22 -4.92 -14.77 10.68
CA GLU A 22 -5.33 -13.65 11.55
C GLU A 22 -4.50 -12.38 11.27
N PHE A 23 -3.19 -12.56 11.05
CA PHE A 23 -2.30 -11.45 10.69
C PHE A 23 -2.68 -10.80 9.36
N ALA A 24 -3.04 -11.57 8.34
CA ALA A 24 -3.44 -11.02 7.05
C ALA A 24 -4.78 -10.29 7.14
N MET A 25 -5.72 -10.79 7.95
CA MET A 25 -7.00 -10.14 8.21
C MET A 25 -6.83 -8.75 8.86
N SER A 26 -5.83 -8.57 9.74
CA SER A 26 -5.58 -7.27 10.40
C SER A 26 -4.86 -6.24 9.52
N LEU A 27 -4.32 -6.62 8.35
CA LEU A 27 -3.51 -5.69 7.53
C LEU A 27 -4.32 -4.51 7.00
N ASN A 28 -5.58 -4.75 6.62
CA ASN A 28 -6.45 -3.77 5.96
C ASN A 28 -7.50 -3.15 6.91
N GLU A 29 -7.46 -3.50 8.19
CA GLU A 29 -8.30 -2.88 9.22
C GLU A 29 -8.03 -1.37 9.28
N LEU A 30 -9.11 -0.59 9.31
CA LEU A 30 -9.05 0.88 9.31
C LEU A 30 -9.94 1.42 10.43
N GLU A 31 -9.31 1.73 11.56
CA GLU A 31 -9.97 2.35 12.70
C GLU A 31 -10.22 3.85 12.43
N ARG A 32 -11.17 4.45 13.16
CA ARG A 32 -11.65 5.83 12.87
C ARG A 32 -10.55 6.87 13.09
N ASP A 33 -9.77 6.63 14.12
CA ASP A 33 -8.64 7.40 14.62
C ASP A 33 -7.38 7.26 13.75
N MET A 34 -7.29 6.21 12.93
CA MET A 34 -6.19 6.04 11.97
C MET A 34 -6.30 7.01 10.79
N LYS A 35 -7.51 7.34 10.32
CA LYS A 35 -7.71 8.14 9.09
C LYS A 35 -6.99 9.49 9.11
N GLY A 36 -6.86 10.13 10.27
CA GLY A 36 -6.16 11.42 10.42
C GLY A 36 -4.62 11.31 10.45
N GLN A 37 -4.09 10.11 10.63
CA GLN A 37 -2.64 9.86 10.77
C GLN A 37 -2.03 9.14 9.58
N LEU A 38 -2.85 8.49 8.74
CA LEU A 38 -2.37 7.77 7.58
C LEU A 38 -1.92 8.73 6.48
N CYS A 39 -0.84 8.35 5.79
CA CYS A 39 -0.52 8.99 4.53
C CYS A 39 -1.70 8.75 3.57
N PRO A 40 -2.16 9.74 2.78
CA PRO A 40 -3.34 9.51 1.93
C PRO A 40 -3.11 8.50 0.80
N THR A 41 -1.87 8.04 0.62
CA THR A 41 -1.49 6.94 -0.27
C THR A 41 -1.49 5.56 0.40
N ASP A 42 -1.89 5.46 1.68
CA ASP A 42 -1.94 4.18 2.41
C ASP A 42 -3.00 3.25 1.80
N SER A 43 -2.65 1.97 1.63
CA SER A 43 -3.52 0.99 0.95
C SER A 43 -4.87 0.79 1.63
N ARG A 44 -5.00 1.07 2.95
CA ARG A 44 -6.29 0.98 3.66
C ARG A 44 -7.35 1.95 3.14
N LEU A 45 -6.90 3.03 2.50
CA LEU A 45 -7.74 4.08 1.93
C LEU A 45 -8.12 3.78 0.47
N ARG A 46 -7.63 2.68 -0.11
CA ARG A 46 -7.88 2.33 -1.51
C ARG A 46 -9.34 1.84 -1.70
N PRO A 47 -10.16 2.54 -2.49
CA PRO A 47 -11.61 2.34 -2.49
C PRO A 47 -12.06 1.00 -3.09
N ASP A 48 -11.40 0.52 -4.16
CA ASP A 48 -11.71 -0.76 -4.79
C ASP A 48 -11.52 -1.95 -3.83
N ILE A 49 -10.43 -1.96 -3.06
CA ILE A 49 -10.16 -2.99 -2.03
C ILE A 49 -11.20 -2.91 -0.91
N ARG A 50 -11.58 -1.70 -0.48
CA ARG A 50 -12.57 -1.54 0.59
C ARG A 50 -13.96 -2.04 0.18
N LEU A 51 -14.39 -1.73 -1.04
CA LEU A 51 -15.67 -2.21 -1.59
C LEU A 51 -15.67 -3.74 -1.69
N LEU A 52 -14.56 -4.33 -2.16
CA LEU A 52 -14.41 -5.77 -2.26
C LEU A 52 -14.51 -6.45 -0.88
N GLU A 53 -13.84 -5.89 0.13
CA GLU A 53 -13.89 -6.40 1.50
C GLU A 53 -15.29 -6.31 2.12
N GLN A 54 -16.08 -5.31 1.71
CA GLN A 54 -17.49 -5.16 2.11
C GLN A 54 -18.46 -6.04 1.31
N GLY A 55 -17.96 -6.78 0.30
CA GLY A 55 -18.74 -7.65 -0.56
C GLY A 55 -19.37 -6.97 -1.77
N ASP A 56 -19.11 -5.68 -2.01
CA ASP A 56 -19.56 -4.96 -3.20
C ASP A 56 -18.60 -5.20 -4.38
N ILE A 57 -18.84 -6.29 -5.11
CA ILE A 57 -18.00 -6.73 -6.22
C ILE A 57 -18.08 -5.76 -7.41
N ASP A 58 -19.28 -5.27 -7.72
CA ASP A 58 -19.53 -4.39 -8.87
C ASP A 58 -18.92 -3.00 -8.62
N GLY A 59 -19.10 -2.45 -7.42
CA GLY A 59 -18.47 -1.21 -7.00
C GLY A 59 -16.94 -1.31 -7.00
N ALA A 60 -16.39 -2.43 -6.49
CA ALA A 60 -14.95 -2.67 -6.52
C ALA A 60 -14.39 -2.71 -7.96
N ALA A 61 -15.09 -3.34 -8.90
CA ALA A 61 -14.67 -3.41 -10.30
C ALA A 61 -14.70 -2.02 -10.98
N ALA A 62 -15.72 -1.21 -10.69
CA ALA A 62 -15.84 0.16 -11.19
C ALA A 62 -14.70 1.05 -10.66
N GLU A 63 -14.44 1.02 -9.35
CA GLU A 63 -13.36 1.79 -8.72
C GLU A 63 -11.98 1.33 -9.21
N LYS A 64 -11.77 0.02 -9.37
CA LYS A 64 -10.52 -0.52 -9.93
C LYS A 64 -10.24 0.07 -11.32
N THR A 65 -11.25 0.12 -12.18
CA THR A 65 -11.14 0.69 -13.52
C THR A 65 -10.75 2.17 -13.46
N ARG A 66 -11.45 2.96 -12.62
CA ARG A 66 -11.17 4.39 -12.44
C ARG A 66 -9.73 4.63 -11.96
N LEU A 67 -9.25 3.86 -10.98
CA LEU A 67 -7.90 3.97 -10.44
C LEU A 67 -6.82 3.64 -11.48
N GLU A 68 -7.00 2.56 -12.23
CA GLU A 68 -6.05 2.15 -13.28
C GLU A 68 -5.98 3.16 -14.43
N GLU A 69 -7.11 3.76 -14.79
CA GLU A 69 -7.17 4.83 -15.80
C GLU A 69 -6.50 6.13 -15.32
N LYS A 70 -6.74 6.52 -14.05
CA LYS A 70 -6.06 7.66 -13.41
C LYS A 70 -4.55 7.45 -13.39
N GLN A 71 -4.09 6.27 -12.95
CA GLN A 71 -2.67 5.93 -12.93
C GLN A 71 -2.05 5.92 -14.34
N ARG A 72 -2.76 5.38 -15.34
CA ARG A 72 -2.31 5.36 -16.74
C ARG A 72 -2.15 6.77 -17.31
N SER A 73 -3.07 7.68 -16.95
CA SER A 73 -3.03 9.09 -17.38
C SER A 73 -1.89 9.85 -16.71
N ALA A 74 -1.71 9.68 -15.39
CA ALA A 74 -0.60 10.25 -14.64
C ALA A 74 0.75 9.79 -15.22
N ARG A 75 0.91 8.49 -15.52
CA ARG A 75 2.13 7.95 -16.13
C ARG A 75 2.44 8.58 -17.50
N LYS A 76 1.43 8.88 -18.32
CA LYS A 76 1.62 9.57 -19.60
C LYS A 76 2.11 11.01 -19.40
N LEU A 77 1.66 11.70 -18.36
CA LEU A 77 2.13 13.05 -18.00
C LEU A 77 3.58 13.01 -17.51
N PHE A 78 3.91 12.11 -16.58
CA PHE A 78 5.28 11.97 -16.06
C PHE A 78 6.29 11.56 -17.14
N LYS A 79 5.90 10.72 -18.11
CA LYS A 79 6.78 10.36 -19.23
C LYS A 79 7.17 11.56 -20.11
N LYS A 80 6.34 12.61 -20.12
CA LYS A 80 6.62 13.86 -20.85
C LYS A 80 7.39 14.88 -20.00
N SER A 81 7.47 14.68 -18.68
CA SER A 81 8.24 15.54 -17.77
C SER A 81 9.73 15.21 -17.85
N VAL A 82 10.56 16.24 -17.73
CA VAL A 82 12.03 16.11 -17.80
C VAL A 82 12.59 15.41 -16.56
N ASP A 83 11.92 15.58 -15.40
CA ASP A 83 12.40 15.10 -14.10
C ASP A 83 12.02 13.63 -13.81
N GLY A 84 11.10 13.05 -14.59
CA GLY A 84 10.65 11.66 -14.41
C GLY A 84 9.85 11.43 -13.12
N PHE A 85 9.48 10.16 -12.87
CA PHE A 85 8.83 9.76 -11.61
C PHE A 85 9.88 9.33 -10.60
N GLN A 86 9.83 9.89 -9.38
CA GLN A 86 10.69 9.51 -8.26
C GLN A 86 9.84 9.06 -7.08
N PRO A 87 10.06 7.84 -6.54
CA PRO A 87 9.43 7.42 -5.29
C PRO A 87 9.80 8.35 -4.14
N ARG A 88 8.84 8.59 -3.26
CA ARG A 88 8.96 9.62 -2.22
C ARG A 88 9.80 9.15 -1.03
N TRP A 89 9.47 7.97 -0.51
CA TRP A 89 10.01 7.45 0.74
C TRP A 89 11.28 6.61 0.56
N PHE A 90 11.65 6.31 -0.69
CA PHE A 90 12.80 5.48 -1.01
C PHE A 90 13.57 6.06 -2.19
N SER A 91 14.88 5.88 -2.19
CA SER A 91 15.77 6.21 -3.32
C SER A 91 16.66 5.02 -3.66
N GLN A 92 17.05 4.91 -4.92
CA GLN A 92 18.03 3.89 -5.32
C GLN A 92 19.41 4.26 -4.79
N GLY A 93 20.11 3.30 -4.21
CA GLY A 93 21.47 3.49 -3.69
C GLY A 93 22.20 2.18 -3.46
N THR A 94 23.45 2.25 -3.04
CA THR A 94 24.26 1.06 -2.74
C THR A 94 24.05 0.64 -1.29
N ASN A 95 23.64 -0.61 -1.08
CA ASN A 95 23.49 -1.18 0.25
C ASN A 95 24.86 -1.25 0.97
N PRO A 96 24.98 -0.74 2.21
CA PRO A 96 26.27 -0.63 2.88
C PRO A 96 26.90 -1.97 3.23
N TYR A 97 26.12 -3.04 3.34
CA TYR A 97 26.59 -4.38 3.71
C TYR A 97 26.81 -5.29 2.51
N THR A 98 25.87 -5.32 1.57
CA THR A 98 25.95 -6.23 0.40
C THR A 98 26.70 -5.61 -0.77
N LYS A 99 26.87 -4.28 -0.79
CA LYS A 99 27.46 -3.51 -1.91
C LYS A 99 26.70 -3.60 -3.23
N LEU A 100 25.44 -4.07 -3.21
CA LEU A 100 24.55 -4.14 -4.37
C LEU A 100 23.61 -2.94 -4.42
N GLU A 101 23.01 -2.69 -5.59
CA GLU A 101 21.93 -1.72 -5.75
C GLU A 101 20.68 -2.15 -4.97
N ASP A 102 20.07 -1.20 -4.26
CA ASP A 102 18.93 -1.41 -3.38
C ASP A 102 18.05 -0.15 -3.30
N TRP A 103 16.85 -0.27 -2.73
CA TRP A 103 15.97 0.85 -2.41
C TRP A 103 16.13 1.23 -0.94
N LEU A 104 16.78 2.35 -0.68
CA LEU A 104 17.08 2.84 0.66
C LEU A 104 15.98 3.77 1.16
N TYR A 105 15.54 3.58 2.41
CA TYR A 105 14.55 4.45 3.05
C TYR A 105 15.13 5.86 3.27
N ASN A 106 14.40 6.88 2.81
CA ASN A 106 14.84 8.28 2.85
C ASN A 106 14.60 8.97 4.20
N GLY A 107 13.82 8.38 5.11
CA GLY A 107 13.32 9.08 6.30
C GLY A 107 11.99 9.82 6.03
N GLY A 108 11.47 10.50 7.06
CA GLY A 108 10.34 11.42 6.95
C GLY A 108 8.94 10.80 6.95
N TYR A 109 8.77 9.54 6.56
CA TYR A 109 7.42 8.92 6.50
C TYR A 109 6.72 8.90 7.86
N TRP A 110 7.49 8.59 8.90
CA TRP A 110 6.99 8.45 10.27
C TRP A 110 6.80 9.78 11.00
N ASP A 111 7.26 10.90 10.43
CA ASP A 111 7.08 12.24 11.01
C ASP A 111 5.63 12.73 10.85
N ARG A 112 4.81 12.01 10.07
CA ARG A 112 3.38 12.27 9.82
C ARG A 112 3.07 13.66 9.24
N ASN A 113 4.08 14.35 8.70
CA ASN A 113 3.88 15.60 7.99
C ASN A 113 3.67 15.34 6.49
N TYR A 114 2.41 15.32 6.08
CA TYR A 114 2.01 15.05 4.69
C TYR A 114 1.45 16.29 3.96
N GLU A 115 1.41 17.45 4.60
CA GLU A 115 0.77 18.67 4.06
C GLU A 115 1.47 19.21 2.81
N HIS A 116 2.79 19.01 2.72
CA HIS A 116 3.61 19.50 1.61
C HIS A 116 3.76 18.50 0.46
N LEU A 117 3.10 17.34 0.56
CA LEU A 117 3.21 16.34 -0.49
C LEU A 117 2.44 16.82 -1.74
N LYS A 118 3.13 16.88 -2.88
CA LYS A 118 2.49 17.08 -4.19
C LYS A 118 1.86 15.78 -4.66
N ASP A 119 0.78 15.85 -5.43
CA ASP A 119 0.13 14.68 -6.06
C ASP A 119 -0.26 13.57 -5.07
N ILE A 120 -0.82 13.96 -3.93
CA ILE A 120 -1.26 13.05 -2.86
C ILE A 120 -2.45 12.18 -3.27
N ASP A 121 -3.33 12.73 -4.13
CA ASP A 121 -4.54 12.04 -4.54
C ASP A 121 -4.24 11.03 -5.65
N ILE A 122 -3.82 9.83 -5.23
CA ILE A 122 -3.62 8.68 -6.13
C ILE A 122 -4.85 7.78 -6.23
N PHE A 123 -5.89 8.04 -5.43
CA PHE A 123 -7.10 7.24 -5.37
C PHE A 123 -8.28 7.89 -6.09
#